data_AF-A0A0T5ZFX8-F1
#
_entry.id   AF-A0A0T5ZFX8-F1
#
_cell.length_a   1.000
_cell.length_b   1.000
_cell.length_c   1.000
_cell.angle_alpha   90.00
_cell.angle_beta   90.00
_cell.angle_gamma   90.00
#
_symmetry.space_group_name_H-M   'P 1'
#
loop_
_entity.id
_entity.type
_entity.pdbx_description
1 polymer ?
#
loop_
_entity_poly.entity_id
_entity_poly.type
_entity_poly.pdbx_seq_one_letter_code
_entity_poly.pdbx_strand_id
1 'polypeptide(L)'
;MKSSMEHKMKSGMVPKGILKDIIIVVIGVLIIWMGLRVVFGTENPFYVVSSGSMIPELQVFDVLVVQGNDPFESVKIGDVIVFDRPEGQDRVIVHRVAAILNEDPYTIRTKGDANPASIPGTDFPITEEEYIGKVAYVIPQVGYVTRVLTPPINYIIIAIIIAVMIGKQLRKTKKEHELSDSFDFDSNNKDNQPPKELADFDIPDDKEYSKDFKKTESSEPEFYNEKISESKDYTEAQSKNNKDDKK
;
A
#
# COMPACT_ATOMS: atom_id res chain seq x y z
N MET A 1 29.80 -42.92 -33.24
CA MET A 1 29.85 -42.09 -32.01
C MET A 1 28.89 -40.93 -32.16
N LYS A 2 27.66 -41.04 -31.66
CA LYS A 2 26.72 -39.92 -31.53
C LYS A 2 25.94 -40.15 -30.24
N SER A 3 26.58 -39.80 -29.13
CA SER A 3 26.03 -40.00 -27.80
C SER A 3 25.13 -38.84 -27.43
N SER A 4 23.88 -39.20 -27.17
CA SER A 4 22.80 -38.47 -26.53
C SER A 4 23.23 -37.31 -25.63
N MET A 5 22.81 -36.10 -26.00
CA MET A 5 22.61 -34.97 -25.08
C MET A 5 21.23 -34.35 -25.37
N GLU A 6 20.16 -35.10 -25.11
CA GLU A 6 18.84 -34.50 -24.90
C GLU A 6 18.68 -34.22 -23.42
N HIS A 7 19.13 -33.04 -23.00
CA HIS A 7 18.85 -32.52 -21.66
C HIS A 7 17.36 -32.15 -21.60
N LYS A 8 16.56 -33.10 -21.13
CA LYS A 8 15.12 -32.95 -20.93
C LYS A 8 14.89 -31.82 -19.92
N MET A 9 14.47 -30.64 -20.41
CA MET A 9 13.95 -29.57 -19.55
C MET A 9 12.72 -30.10 -18.82
N LYS A 10 12.88 -30.51 -17.56
CA LYS A 10 11.76 -30.71 -16.65
C LYS A 10 11.16 -29.33 -16.38
N SER A 11 10.09 -29.01 -17.10
CA SER A 11 9.20 -27.90 -16.74
C SER A 11 8.80 -28.10 -15.27
N GLY A 12 9.25 -27.21 -14.40
CA GLY A 12 8.91 -27.21 -12.99
C GLY A 12 7.42 -26.96 -12.86
N MET A 13 6.64 -28.03 -12.66
CA MET A 13 5.20 -27.95 -12.46
C MET A 13 4.93 -27.18 -11.16
N VAL A 14 4.42 -25.97 -11.28
CA VAL A 14 4.05 -25.14 -10.12
C VAL A 14 3.07 -25.94 -9.25
N PRO A 15 3.32 -26.10 -7.94
CA PRO A 15 2.43 -26.80 -7.03
C PRO A 15 1.00 -26.24 -7.12
N LYS A 16 -0.02 -27.12 -7.17
CA LYS A 16 -1.43 -26.73 -7.34
C LYS A 16 -1.92 -25.71 -6.29
N GLY A 17 -1.37 -25.73 -5.07
CA GLY A 17 -1.67 -24.74 -4.03
C GLY A 17 -1.18 -23.34 -4.38
N ILE A 18 0.08 -23.24 -4.82
CA ILE A 18 0.67 -21.96 -5.29
C ILE A 18 -0.08 -21.44 -6.50
N LEU A 19 -0.50 -22.32 -7.42
CA LEU A 19 -1.32 -21.92 -8.57
C LEU A 19 -2.67 -21.32 -8.15
N LYS A 20 -3.35 -21.92 -7.17
CA LYS A 20 -4.62 -21.40 -6.62
C LYS A 20 -4.41 -20.01 -6.00
N ASP A 21 -3.36 -19.83 -5.21
CA ASP A 21 -3.08 -18.55 -4.55
C ASP A 21 -2.75 -17.44 -5.58
N ILE A 22 -1.97 -17.76 -6.60
CA ILE A 22 -1.70 -16.84 -7.72
C ILE A 22 -3.01 -16.44 -8.40
N ILE A 23 -3.90 -17.39 -8.70
CA ILE A 23 -5.19 -17.11 -9.32
C ILE A 23 -6.04 -16.18 -8.44
N ILE A 24 -6.10 -16.43 -7.12
CA ILE A 24 -6.85 -15.60 -6.18
C ILE A 24 -6.31 -14.16 -6.18
N VAL A 25 -4.98 -13.99 -6.13
CA VAL A 25 -4.35 -12.67 -6.15
C VAL A 25 -4.64 -11.96 -7.47
N VAL A 26 -4.50 -12.64 -8.61
CA VAL A 26 -4.78 -12.05 -9.93
C VAL A 26 -6.24 -11.60 -10.04
N ILE A 27 -7.20 -12.44 -9.62
CA ILE A 27 -8.62 -12.08 -9.61
C ILE A 27 -8.87 -10.89 -8.69
N GLY A 28 -8.30 -10.89 -7.49
CA GLY A 28 -8.42 -9.78 -6.54
C GLY A 28 -7.92 -8.46 -7.12
N VAL A 29 -6.76 -8.47 -7.77
CA VAL A 29 -6.19 -7.28 -8.44
C VAL A 29 -7.11 -6.81 -9.57
N LEU A 30 -7.64 -7.73 -10.40
CA LEU A 30 -8.56 -7.37 -11.48
C LEU A 30 -9.87 -6.77 -10.95
N ILE A 31 -10.43 -7.29 -9.86
CA ILE A 31 -11.63 -6.74 -9.23
C ILE A 31 -11.37 -5.32 -8.71
N ILE A 32 -10.25 -5.10 -8.01
CA ILE A 32 -9.88 -3.77 -7.50
C ILE A 32 -9.68 -2.81 -8.68
N TRP A 33 -8.95 -3.23 -9.71
CA TRP A 33 -8.67 -2.42 -10.88
C TRP A 33 -9.95 -2.02 -11.64
N MET A 34 -10.86 -2.98 -11.87
CA MET A 34 -12.16 -2.70 -12.47
C MET A 34 -13.03 -1.82 -11.57
N GLY A 35 -13.03 -2.07 -10.26
CA GLY A 35 -13.76 -1.26 -9.29
C GLY A 35 -13.30 0.20 -9.29
N LEU A 36 -11.99 0.45 -9.34
CA LEU A 36 -11.44 1.80 -9.46
C LEU A 36 -11.92 2.49 -10.74
N ARG A 37 -11.86 1.81 -11.90
CA ARG A 37 -12.33 2.36 -13.17
C ARG A 37 -13.80 2.77 -13.13
N VAL A 38 -14.66 1.92 -12.56
CA VAL A 38 -16.09 2.20 -12.44
C VAL A 38 -16.38 3.34 -11.45
N VAL A 39 -15.73 3.34 -10.29
CA VAL A 39 -15.97 4.35 -9.24
C VAL A 39 -15.54 5.75 -9.71
N PHE A 40 -14.39 5.84 -10.37
CA PHE A 40 -13.85 7.12 -10.81
C PHE A 40 -14.28 7.51 -12.23
N GLY A 41 -14.74 6.57 -13.05
CA GLY A 41 -15.16 6.85 -14.43
C GLY A 41 -14.02 7.11 -15.40
N THR A 42 -12.81 6.67 -15.09
CA THR A 42 -11.62 6.88 -15.92
C THR A 42 -10.71 5.66 -15.86
N GLU A 43 -9.93 5.45 -16.92
CA GLU A 43 -8.98 4.34 -17.01
C GLU A 43 -7.90 4.41 -15.92
N ASN A 44 -7.46 5.63 -15.60
CA ASN A 44 -6.38 5.93 -14.65
C ASN A 44 -6.82 7.06 -13.73
N PRO A 45 -7.33 6.77 -12.52
CA PRO A 45 -7.82 7.82 -11.62
C PRO A 45 -6.71 8.57 -10.86
N PHE A 46 -5.46 8.14 -10.97
CA PHE A 46 -4.34 8.70 -10.21
C PHE A 46 -3.27 9.26 -11.14
N TYR A 47 -2.96 10.55 -10.99
CA TYR A 47 -1.91 11.24 -11.73
C TYR A 47 -0.90 11.88 -10.79
N VAL A 48 0.36 11.99 -11.20
CA VAL A 48 1.40 12.69 -10.44
C VAL A 48 1.74 13.99 -11.14
N VAL A 49 1.69 15.11 -10.43
CA VAL A 49 2.06 16.41 -10.96
C VAL A 49 3.55 16.43 -11.29
N SER A 50 3.87 16.60 -12.57
CA SER A 50 5.23 16.50 -13.09
C SER A 50 5.91 17.85 -13.33
N SER A 51 5.14 18.94 -13.40
CA SER A 51 5.64 20.28 -13.71
C SER A 51 5.08 21.34 -12.76
N GLY A 52 5.73 22.50 -12.71
CA GLY A 52 5.30 23.62 -11.86
C GLY A 52 4.23 24.53 -12.48
N SER A 53 3.55 24.13 -13.57
CA SER A 53 2.57 24.99 -14.26
C SER A 53 1.35 25.31 -13.41
N MET A 54 1.06 24.51 -12.39
CA MET A 54 -0.09 24.64 -11.50
C MET A 54 0.24 25.22 -10.12
N ILE A 55 1.48 25.71 -9.93
CA ILE A 55 1.88 26.39 -8.69
C ILE A 55 1.12 27.73 -8.58
N PRO A 56 0.65 28.14 -7.37
CA PRO A 56 0.87 27.49 -6.07
C PRO A 56 -0.15 26.41 -5.68
N GLU A 57 -1.24 26.25 -6.42
CA GLU A 57 -2.34 25.36 -6.02
C GLU A 57 -1.92 23.89 -5.98
N LEU A 58 -1.21 23.43 -7.01
CA LEU A 58 -0.67 22.07 -7.09
C LEU A 58 0.85 22.11 -7.10
N GLN A 59 1.46 21.40 -6.17
CA GLN A 59 2.90 21.27 -6.08
C GLN A 59 3.40 20.10 -6.94
N VAL A 60 4.65 20.21 -7.41
CA VAL A 60 5.30 19.10 -8.09
C VAL A 60 5.37 17.90 -7.13
N PHE A 61 5.04 16.71 -7.63
CA PHE A 61 4.89 15.45 -6.89
C PHE A 61 3.61 15.31 -6.04
N ASP A 62 2.64 16.20 -6.16
CA ASP A 62 1.31 15.91 -5.64
C ASP A 62 0.65 14.80 -6.46
N VAL A 63 -0.14 13.96 -5.78
CA VAL A 63 -0.96 12.93 -6.42
C VAL A 63 -2.37 13.46 -6.56
N LEU A 64 -2.88 13.47 -7.78
CA LEU A 64 -4.23 13.89 -8.11
C LEU A 64 -5.13 12.67 -8.19
N VAL A 65 -6.31 12.78 -7.58
CA VAL A 65 -7.41 11.84 -7.77
C VAL A 65 -8.40 12.48 -8.72
N VAL A 66 -8.65 11.82 -9.85
CA VAL A 66 -9.44 12.33 -10.98
C VAL A 66 -10.76 11.60 -11.06
N GLN A 67 -11.83 12.37 -11.26
CA GLN A 67 -13.19 11.91 -11.49
C GLN A 67 -13.56 12.14 -12.96
N GLY A 68 -13.66 11.07 -13.74
CA GLY A 68 -14.11 11.06 -15.14
C GLY A 68 -15.61 10.88 -15.32
N ASN A 69 -16.37 10.59 -14.26
CA ASN A 69 -17.83 10.47 -14.34
C ASN A 69 -18.56 11.82 -14.52
N ASP A 70 -17.88 12.94 -14.26
CA ASP A 70 -18.45 14.27 -14.46
C ASP A 70 -18.50 14.57 -15.97
N PRO A 71 -19.70 14.82 -16.57
CA PRO A 71 -19.81 15.12 -18.00
C PRO A 71 -18.98 16.33 -18.40
N PHE A 72 -18.45 16.34 -19.62
CA PHE A 72 -17.57 17.42 -20.08
C PHE A 72 -18.27 18.80 -20.06
N GLU A 73 -19.56 18.84 -20.40
CA GLU A 73 -20.38 20.05 -20.40
C GLU A 73 -20.67 20.58 -18.99
N SER A 74 -20.45 19.77 -17.95
CA SER A 74 -20.60 20.18 -16.56
C SER A 74 -19.38 20.95 -16.02
N VAL A 75 -18.26 20.91 -16.74
CA VAL A 75 -17.00 21.57 -16.39
C VAL A 75 -17.16 23.09 -16.41
N LYS A 76 -16.70 23.75 -15.35
CA LYS A 76 -16.85 25.20 -15.16
C LYS A 76 -15.52 25.93 -15.18
N ILE A 77 -15.57 27.22 -15.48
CA ILE A 77 -14.43 28.13 -15.31
C ILE A 77 -13.92 28.02 -13.86
N GLY A 78 -12.61 27.82 -13.71
CA GLY A 78 -11.95 27.64 -12.42
C GLY A 78 -11.70 26.18 -12.03
N ASP A 79 -12.37 25.21 -12.67
CA ASP A 79 -12.12 23.80 -12.42
C ASP A 79 -10.72 23.39 -12.89
N VAL A 80 -10.07 22.48 -12.17
CA VAL A 80 -8.83 21.85 -12.62
C VAL A 80 -9.18 20.52 -13.25
N ILE A 81 -8.77 20.33 -14.50
CA ILE A 81 -9.09 19.13 -15.28
C ILE A 81 -7.82 18.47 -15.77
N VAL A 82 -7.94 17.17 -16.03
CA VAL A 82 -6.94 16.34 -16.67
C VAL A 82 -7.45 15.99 -18.06
N PHE A 83 -6.60 16.17 -19.06
CA PHE A 83 -6.96 15.97 -20.46
C PHE A 83 -5.74 15.59 -21.28
N ASP A 84 -5.95 14.90 -22.39
CA ASP A 84 -4.92 14.63 -23.38
C ASP A 84 -4.65 15.86 -24.24
N ARG A 85 -3.40 16.09 -24.61
CA ARG A 85 -3.04 17.22 -25.44
C ARG A 85 -3.77 17.14 -26.79
N PRO A 86 -4.50 18.20 -27.22
CA PRO A 86 -5.25 18.18 -28.49
C PRO A 86 -4.36 17.91 -29.70
N GLU A 87 -3.21 18.59 -29.79
CA GLU A 87 -2.23 18.36 -30.85
C GLU A 87 -1.03 17.55 -30.33
N GLY A 88 -0.89 16.32 -30.83
CA GLY A 88 0.15 15.41 -30.38
C GLY A 88 -0.25 14.75 -29.06
N GLN A 89 -1.21 13.83 -29.13
CA GLN A 89 -1.86 13.08 -28.04
C GLN A 89 -0.91 12.19 -27.19
N ASP A 90 0.39 12.46 -27.18
CA ASP A 90 1.38 11.68 -26.42
C ASP A 90 1.56 12.19 -24.99
N ARG A 91 0.77 13.19 -24.55
CA ARG A 91 0.93 13.87 -23.26
C ARG A 91 -0.40 14.20 -22.59
N VAL A 92 -0.50 13.79 -21.33
CA VAL A 92 -1.55 14.22 -20.40
C VAL A 92 -1.17 15.55 -19.76
N ILE A 93 -2.12 16.48 -19.72
CA ILE A 93 -1.97 17.82 -19.18
C ILE A 93 -2.97 18.03 -18.03
N VAL A 94 -2.53 18.76 -17.01
CA VAL A 94 -3.37 19.18 -15.89
C VAL A 94 -3.36 20.70 -15.85
N HIS A 95 -4.47 21.34 -16.20
CA HIS A 95 -4.59 22.80 -16.19
C HIS A 95 -5.97 23.25 -15.68
N ARG A 96 -6.08 24.54 -15.32
CA ARG A 96 -7.34 25.15 -14.89
C ARG A 96 -8.13 25.67 -16.09
N VAL A 97 -9.44 25.49 -16.07
CA VAL A 97 -10.34 26.04 -17.07
C VAL A 97 -10.37 27.56 -16.94
N ALA A 98 -9.88 28.23 -17.97
CA ALA A 98 -9.78 29.69 -18.03
C ALA A 98 -10.98 30.32 -18.74
N ALA A 99 -11.58 29.63 -19.72
CA ALA A 99 -12.76 30.10 -20.43
C ALA A 99 -13.53 28.95 -21.09
N ILE A 100 -14.83 29.14 -21.26
CA ILE A 100 -15.68 28.36 -22.17
C ILE A 100 -15.69 29.11 -23.50
N LEU A 101 -15.27 28.47 -24.59
CA LEU A 101 -15.12 29.08 -25.91
C LEU A 101 -16.41 29.00 -26.72
N ASN A 102 -17.07 27.85 -26.72
CA ASN A 102 -18.36 27.62 -27.39
C ASN A 102 -19.20 26.64 -26.56
N GLU A 103 -20.52 26.73 -26.68
CA GLU A 103 -21.45 25.78 -26.04
C GLU A 103 -21.87 24.64 -26.98
N ASP A 104 -21.74 24.81 -28.30
CA ASP A 104 -22.10 23.81 -29.31
C ASP A 104 -21.20 23.91 -30.57
N PRO A 105 -20.24 22.98 -30.79
CA PRO A 105 -19.83 21.95 -29.83
C PRO A 105 -19.19 22.58 -28.58
N TYR A 106 -19.41 21.97 -27.41
CA TYR A 106 -18.82 22.46 -26.16
C TYR A 106 -17.30 22.43 -26.27
N THR A 107 -16.65 23.57 -26.10
CA THR A 107 -15.19 23.68 -26.19
C THR A 107 -14.68 24.64 -25.15
N ILE A 108 -13.54 24.33 -24.55
CA ILE A 108 -12.96 25.12 -23.47
C ILE A 108 -11.51 25.49 -23.76
N ARG A 109 -11.06 26.52 -23.05
CA ARG A 109 -9.65 26.91 -22.95
C ARG A 109 -9.17 26.70 -21.52
N THR A 110 -8.07 25.99 -21.39
CA THR A 110 -7.37 25.81 -20.12
C THR A 110 -6.14 26.70 -20.03
N LYS A 111 -5.55 26.77 -18.84
CA LYS A 111 -4.28 27.46 -18.59
C LYS A 111 -3.68 26.93 -17.29
N GLY A 112 -2.37 26.72 -17.27
CA GLY A 112 -1.65 26.51 -16.01
C GLY A 112 -1.68 27.77 -15.15
N ASP A 113 -1.90 27.61 -13.84
CA ASP A 113 -1.98 28.73 -12.88
C ASP A 113 -0.74 29.63 -12.90
N ALA A 114 0.45 29.04 -13.07
CA ALA A 114 1.73 29.74 -13.17
C ALA A 114 2.10 30.16 -14.59
N ASN A 115 1.35 29.73 -15.62
CA ASN A 115 1.69 30.05 -17.00
C ASN A 115 1.30 31.50 -17.32
N PRO A 116 2.01 32.22 -18.21
CA PRO A 116 1.64 33.58 -18.59
C PRO A 116 0.41 33.62 -19.50
N ALA A 117 0.24 32.64 -20.38
CA ALA A 117 -0.86 32.54 -21.34
C ALA A 117 -1.17 31.08 -21.69
N SER A 118 -2.33 30.85 -22.30
CA SER A 118 -2.69 29.57 -22.91
C SER A 118 -2.01 29.40 -24.27
N ILE A 119 -1.63 28.19 -24.62
CA ILE A 119 -0.93 27.83 -25.86
C ILE A 119 -1.92 27.11 -26.82
N PRO A 120 -2.14 27.62 -28.05
CA PRO A 120 -2.94 26.92 -29.06
C PRO A 120 -2.44 25.49 -29.34
N GLY A 121 -3.35 24.54 -29.54
CA GLY A 121 -3.03 23.13 -29.77
C GLY A 121 -2.54 22.38 -28.52
N THR A 122 -2.40 23.07 -27.40
CA THR A 122 -1.98 22.48 -26.12
C THR A 122 -3.02 22.71 -25.04
N ASP A 123 -3.49 23.95 -24.91
CA ASP A 123 -4.44 24.37 -23.88
C ASP A 123 -5.85 24.66 -24.45
N PHE A 124 -5.97 24.75 -25.78
CA PHE A 124 -7.24 24.95 -26.47
C PHE A 124 -7.15 24.70 -27.99
N PRO A 125 -8.30 24.42 -28.65
CA PRO A 125 -9.57 24.05 -28.02
C PRO A 125 -9.48 22.66 -27.38
N ILE A 126 -10.03 22.50 -26.18
CA ILE A 126 -10.24 21.18 -25.56
C ILE A 126 -11.67 20.76 -25.86
N THR A 127 -11.86 19.54 -26.34
CA THR A 127 -13.15 18.91 -26.61
C THR A 127 -13.39 17.73 -25.67
N GLU A 128 -14.55 17.09 -25.78
CA GLU A 128 -14.86 15.88 -25.03
C GLU A 128 -13.87 14.74 -25.33
N GLU A 129 -13.30 14.68 -26.53
CA GLU A 129 -12.35 13.62 -26.93
C GLU A 129 -11.05 13.68 -26.13
N GLU A 130 -10.60 14.88 -25.75
CA GLU A 130 -9.41 15.06 -24.93
C GLU A 130 -9.69 14.95 -23.44
N TYR A 131 -10.94 15.10 -23.00
CA TYR A 131 -11.28 15.20 -21.59
C TYR A 131 -11.20 13.85 -20.88
N ILE A 132 -10.36 13.78 -19.83
CA ILE A 132 -10.21 12.57 -19.01
C ILE A 132 -11.04 12.67 -17.73
N GLY A 133 -11.08 13.85 -17.11
CA GLY A 133 -11.83 14.06 -15.88
C GLY A 133 -11.43 15.30 -15.10
N LYS A 134 -12.21 15.59 -14.07
CA LYS A 134 -11.98 16.69 -13.13
C LYS A 134 -11.14 16.22 -11.94
N VAL A 135 -10.22 17.06 -11.45
CA VAL A 135 -9.49 16.77 -10.22
C VAL A 135 -10.44 16.89 -9.03
N ALA A 136 -10.65 15.79 -8.31
CA ALA A 136 -11.53 15.71 -7.15
C ALA A 136 -10.77 15.88 -5.83
N TYR A 137 -9.57 15.30 -5.72
CA TYR A 137 -8.74 15.39 -4.52
C TYR A 137 -7.25 15.51 -4.87
N VAL A 138 -6.51 16.16 -3.98
CA VAL A 138 -5.06 16.31 -4.04
C VAL A 138 -4.47 15.69 -2.80
N ILE A 139 -3.56 14.73 -2.98
CA ILE A 139 -2.81 14.10 -1.91
C ILE A 139 -1.39 14.66 -1.96
N PRO A 140 -1.05 15.60 -1.06
CA PRO A 140 0.21 16.30 -1.14
C PRO A 140 1.38 15.37 -0.88
N GLN A 141 2.49 15.61 -1.58
CA GLN A 141 3.80 14.97 -1.34
C GLN A 141 3.88 13.43 -1.48
N VAL A 142 2.82 12.74 -1.91
CA VAL A 142 2.87 11.27 -2.09
C VAL A 142 3.72 10.87 -3.29
N GLY A 143 3.82 11.71 -4.32
CA GLY A 143 4.70 11.47 -5.46
C GLY A 143 6.19 11.43 -5.08
N TYR A 144 6.60 11.95 -3.92
CA TYR A 144 7.97 11.76 -3.45
C TYR A 144 8.27 10.29 -3.13
N VAL A 145 7.26 9.49 -2.75
CA VAL A 145 7.44 8.05 -2.51
C VAL A 145 7.87 7.35 -3.79
N THR A 146 7.30 7.70 -4.93
CA THR A 146 7.70 7.08 -6.21
C THR A 146 9.14 7.44 -6.56
N ARG A 147 9.59 8.68 -6.25
CA ARG A 147 11.01 9.07 -6.38
C ARG A 147 11.93 8.22 -5.51
N VAL A 148 11.55 7.93 -4.27
CA VAL A 148 12.35 7.06 -3.37
C VAL A 148 12.51 5.64 -3.95
N LEU A 149 11.54 5.18 -4.73
CA LEU A 149 11.56 3.88 -5.41
C LEU A 149 12.30 3.89 -6.76
N THR A 150 12.84 5.03 -7.21
CA THR A 150 13.65 5.12 -8.44
C THR A 150 15.16 4.96 -8.18
N PRO A 151 15.96 4.52 -9.17
CA PRO A 151 17.42 4.47 -9.05
C PRO A 151 18.08 5.83 -8.79
N PRO A 152 19.17 5.90 -7.99
CA PRO A 152 19.86 4.78 -7.34
C PRO A 152 19.31 4.41 -5.95
N ILE A 153 18.33 5.17 -5.43
CA ILE A 153 17.82 5.06 -4.06
C ILE A 153 17.19 3.68 -3.83
N ASN A 154 16.49 3.15 -4.83
CA ASN A 154 15.90 1.82 -4.78
C ASN A 154 16.91 0.69 -4.47
N TYR A 155 18.14 0.76 -5.01
CA TYR A 155 19.18 -0.24 -4.75
C TYR A 155 19.63 -0.21 -3.29
N ILE A 156 19.73 1.00 -2.71
CA ILE A 156 20.08 1.17 -1.31
C ILE A 156 19.00 0.56 -0.42
N ILE A 157 17.72 0.80 -0.73
CA ILE A 157 16.59 0.22 0.01
C ILE A 157 16.60 -1.32 -0.08
N ILE A 158 16.77 -1.87 -1.29
CA ILE A 158 16.84 -3.32 -1.50
C ILE A 158 18.03 -3.91 -0.73
N ALA A 159 19.19 -3.27 -0.75
CA ALA A 159 20.37 -3.72 -0.01
C ALA A 159 20.13 -3.74 1.51
N ILE A 160 19.45 -2.71 2.05
CA ILE A 160 19.07 -2.67 3.47
C ILE A 160 18.08 -3.79 3.81
N ILE A 161 17.06 -4.02 2.98
CA ILE A 161 16.07 -5.10 3.20
C ILE A 161 16.77 -6.46 3.22
N ILE A 162 17.65 -6.73 2.25
CA ILE A 162 18.44 -7.97 2.18
C ILE A 162 19.34 -8.11 3.40
N ALA A 163 20.06 -7.04 3.79
CA ALA A 163 20.94 -7.06 4.97
C ALA A 163 20.15 -7.35 6.26
N VAL A 164 18.96 -6.78 6.42
CA VAL A 164 18.07 -7.05 7.56
C VAL A 164 17.56 -8.49 7.54
N MET A 165 17.18 -9.02 6.37
CA MET A 165 16.76 -10.42 6.23
C MET A 165 17.87 -11.39 6.63
N ILE A 166 19.08 -11.18 6.11
CA ILE A 166 20.26 -11.99 6.45
C ILE A 166 20.61 -11.84 7.94
N GLY A 167 20.62 -10.61 8.47
CA GLY A 167 20.90 -10.35 9.88
C GLY A 167 19.92 -11.03 10.83
N LYS A 168 18.62 -11.05 10.50
CA LYS A 168 17.60 -11.78 11.27
C LYS A 168 17.80 -13.31 11.15
N GLN A 169 18.21 -13.81 9.99
CA GLN A 169 18.46 -15.23 9.79
C GLN A 169 19.67 -15.73 10.60
N LEU A 170 20.77 -14.96 10.62
CA LEU A 170 21.96 -15.27 11.43
C LEU A 170 21.68 -15.18 12.95
N ARG A 171 20.85 -14.22 13.38
CA ARG A 171 20.42 -14.13 14.79
C ARG A 171 19.49 -15.27 15.21
N LYS A 172 18.71 -15.84 14.28
CA LYS A 172 17.87 -17.01 14.56
C LYS A 172 18.70 -18.26 14.78
N THR A 173 19.77 -18.47 14.00
CA THR A 173 20.69 -19.59 14.18
C THR A 173 21.48 -19.51 15.49
N LYS A 174 21.88 -18.31 15.95
CA LYS A 174 22.61 -18.16 17.22
C LYS A 174 21.77 -18.49 18.46
N LYS A 175 20.45 -18.32 18.38
CA LYS A 175 19.53 -18.57 19.50
C LYS A 175 19.28 -20.07 19.74
N GLU A 176 19.55 -20.93 18.76
CA GLU A 176 19.45 -22.39 18.90
C GLU A 176 20.75 -23.00 19.48
N HIS A 177 21.92 -22.41 19.19
CA HIS A 177 23.22 -22.93 19.67
C HIS A 177 23.46 -22.67 21.17
N GLU A 178 22.91 -21.58 21.73
CA GLU A 178 23.07 -21.29 23.18
C GLU A 178 22.16 -22.16 24.08
N LEU A 179 21.17 -22.88 23.53
CA LEU A 179 20.30 -23.79 24.29
C LEU A 179 20.77 -25.26 24.25
N SER A 180 21.62 -25.63 23.28
CA SER A 180 22.23 -26.97 23.20
C SER A 180 23.53 -27.07 24.00
N ASP A 181 24.26 -25.97 24.18
CA ASP A 181 25.57 -25.97 24.86
C ASP A 181 25.48 -26.07 26.40
N SER A 182 24.28 -26.09 26.99
CA SER A 182 24.08 -26.21 28.45
C SER A 182 23.75 -27.63 28.95
N PHE A 183 23.78 -28.65 28.07
CA PHE A 183 23.46 -30.05 28.43
C PHE A 183 24.53 -31.05 27.97
N ASP A 184 25.81 -30.77 28.21
CA ASP A 184 26.83 -31.82 28.30
C ASP A 184 27.41 -31.83 29.72
N PHE A 185 26.74 -32.58 30.62
CA PHE A 185 27.27 -32.88 31.94
C PHE A 185 28.31 -34.01 31.81
N ASP A 186 29.54 -33.62 32.12
CA ASP A 186 30.79 -34.35 32.17
C ASP A 186 30.66 -35.79 32.73
N SER A 187 30.93 -36.78 31.89
CA SER A 187 31.14 -38.17 32.29
C SER A 187 32.56 -38.57 31.91
N ASN A 188 33.54 -38.24 32.76
CA ASN A 188 34.79 -39.01 32.88
C ASN A 188 35.50 -38.71 34.21
N ASN A 189 35.02 -39.32 35.30
CA ASN A 189 35.87 -39.53 36.47
C ASN A 189 36.18 -41.03 36.61
N LYS A 190 37.37 -41.42 36.19
CA LYS A 190 37.98 -42.72 36.49
C LYS A 190 38.74 -42.55 37.80
N ASP A 191 38.19 -43.05 38.89
CA ASP A 191 38.96 -43.48 40.05
C ASP A 191 38.20 -44.61 40.79
N ASN A 192 38.90 -45.75 40.92
CA ASN A 192 38.78 -46.81 41.94
C ASN A 192 37.69 -47.89 41.83
N GLN A 193 38.19 -49.13 41.71
CA GLN A 193 37.46 -50.41 41.81
C GLN A 193 37.40 -50.89 43.29
N PRO A 194 36.68 -51.99 43.60
CA PRO A 194 35.41 -52.06 44.35
C PRO A 194 35.58 -52.49 45.83
N PRO A 195 34.49 -52.59 46.61
CA PRO A 195 34.23 -53.91 47.25
C PRO A 195 32.84 -54.48 47.02
N LYS A 196 32.83 -55.81 46.98
CA LYS A 196 31.71 -56.75 46.89
C LYS A 196 30.96 -56.78 48.23
N GLU A 197 29.63 -56.89 48.23
CA GLU A 197 28.89 -57.84 49.08
C GLU A 197 27.36 -57.68 48.96
N LEU A 198 26.67 -58.85 48.98
CA LEU A 198 25.29 -59.12 49.41
C LEU A 198 24.18 -58.59 48.46
N ALA A 199 23.56 -59.39 47.60
CA ALA A 199 22.62 -60.51 47.86
C ALA A 199 21.42 -60.09 48.74
N ASP A 200 20.23 -60.62 48.40
CA ASP A 200 18.87 -60.33 48.93
C ASP A 200 18.21 -59.06 48.34
N PHE A 201 16.94 -59.01 47.91
CA PHE A 201 15.80 -59.92 48.00
C PHE A 201 14.64 -59.40 47.11
N ASP A 202 13.91 -60.32 46.49
CA ASP A 202 12.53 -60.36 45.96
C ASP A 202 11.72 -59.14 45.42
N ILE A 203 11.05 -59.43 44.30
CA ILE A 203 9.92 -58.75 43.63
C ILE A 203 8.63 -59.02 44.44
N PRO A 204 7.64 -58.10 44.56
CA PRO A 204 6.51 -58.20 43.62
C PRO A 204 5.87 -56.87 43.15
N ASP A 205 5.42 -57.01 41.90
CA ASP A 205 4.45 -56.32 41.07
C ASP A 205 3.10 -56.01 41.78
N ASP A 206 2.62 -54.77 41.72
CA ASP A 206 1.17 -54.50 41.73
C ASP A 206 0.78 -53.33 40.80
N LYS A 207 -0.05 -53.69 39.82
CA LYS A 207 -0.82 -52.80 38.96
C LYS A 207 -2.11 -52.51 39.68
N GLU A 208 -2.44 -51.25 39.96
CA GLU A 208 -3.86 -50.89 40.18
C GLU A 208 -4.20 -49.43 39.82
N TYR A 209 -5.34 -49.36 39.13
CA TYR A 209 -6.26 -48.23 38.92
C TYR A 209 -5.93 -47.07 37.99
N SER A 210 -6.51 -47.24 36.80
CA SER A 210 -6.95 -46.29 35.80
C SER A 210 -8.07 -45.33 36.24
N LYS A 211 -8.19 -44.23 35.45
CA LYS A 211 -9.36 -43.36 35.17
C LYS A 211 -9.70 -42.28 36.20
N ASP A 212 -9.66 -41.01 35.79
CA ASP A 212 -10.87 -40.37 35.25
C ASP A 212 -10.60 -39.04 34.55
N PHE A 213 -11.33 -38.84 33.46
CA PHE A 213 -11.32 -37.70 32.56
C PHE A 213 -12.63 -36.94 32.81
N LYS A 214 -12.60 -35.65 33.16
CA LYS A 214 -13.77 -34.78 32.95
C LYS A 214 -13.40 -33.32 32.71
N LYS A 215 -13.91 -32.86 31.57
CA LYS A 215 -13.95 -31.51 30.99
C LYS A 215 -14.95 -30.65 31.76
N THR A 216 -14.61 -29.38 32.07
CA THR A 216 -15.61 -28.34 32.34
C THR A 216 -15.15 -27.02 31.72
N GLU A 217 -16.11 -26.37 31.09
CA GLU A 217 -16.08 -25.17 30.26
C GLU A 217 -16.61 -23.96 31.07
N SER A 218 -16.45 -22.74 30.55
CA SER A 218 -16.98 -21.43 31.03
C SER A 218 -16.25 -20.83 32.24
N SER A 219 -16.03 -19.51 32.39
CA SER A 219 -16.61 -18.30 31.80
C SER A 219 -15.68 -17.09 32.09
N GLU A 220 -15.73 -16.07 31.23
CA GLU A 220 -15.12 -14.74 31.43
C GLU A 220 -15.75 -13.96 32.60
N PRO A 221 -15.07 -12.89 33.06
CA PRO A 221 -15.81 -11.64 33.22
C PRO A 221 -15.09 -10.43 32.60
N GLU A 222 -15.85 -9.68 31.79
CA GLU A 222 -15.67 -8.23 31.60
C GLU A 222 -16.14 -7.47 32.85
N PHE A 223 -15.38 -6.44 33.29
CA PHE A 223 -15.93 -5.14 33.68
C PHE A 223 -14.80 -4.15 34.05
N TYR A 224 -14.76 -2.96 33.44
CA TYR A 224 -14.73 -1.67 34.15
C TYR A 224 -14.99 -0.53 33.16
N ASN A 225 -16.15 0.11 33.32
CA ASN A 225 -16.52 1.40 32.76
C ASN A 225 -16.32 2.45 33.86
N GLU A 226 -15.70 3.60 33.54
CA GLU A 226 -15.97 4.84 34.27
C GLU A 226 -16.00 6.02 33.27
N LYS A 227 -17.19 6.60 33.14
CA LYS A 227 -17.49 7.93 32.57
C LYS A 227 -17.24 8.99 33.63
N ILE A 228 -17.02 10.24 33.19
CA ILE A 228 -17.66 11.53 33.60
C ILE A 228 -16.90 12.61 32.79
N SER A 229 -17.46 13.17 31.70
CA SER A 229 -18.17 14.47 31.58
C SER A 229 -17.40 15.65 32.23
N GLU A 230 -17.26 16.87 31.71
CA GLU A 230 -18.14 17.72 30.91
C GLU A 230 -17.38 19.05 30.68
N SER A 231 -17.51 19.72 29.54
CA SER A 231 -17.61 21.20 29.46
C SER A 231 -17.92 21.65 28.04
N LYS A 232 -19.13 22.19 27.86
CA LYS A 232 -19.55 23.01 26.73
C LYS A 232 -19.24 24.48 27.07
N ASP A 233 -18.64 25.23 26.17
CA ASP A 233 -19.03 26.61 25.86
C ASP A 233 -18.24 27.10 24.62
N TYR A 234 -18.59 28.27 24.10
CA TYR A 234 -18.09 28.96 22.89
C TYR A 234 -18.97 28.78 21.63
N THR A 235 -20.08 29.50 21.63
CA THR A 235 -20.64 30.16 20.42
C THR A 235 -20.43 31.67 20.57
N GLU A 236 -20.34 32.39 19.44
CA GLU A 236 -20.36 33.86 19.28
C GLU A 236 -19.02 34.62 19.28
N ALA A 237 -18.42 34.75 18.09
CA ALA A 237 -17.89 36.03 17.58
C ALA A 237 -17.34 35.85 16.16
N GLN A 238 -18.11 36.21 15.13
CA GLN A 238 -17.66 36.82 13.86
C GLN A 238 -18.81 36.85 12.85
N SER A 239 -19.81 37.68 13.14
CA SER A 239 -20.76 38.21 12.16
C SER A 239 -20.95 39.68 12.50
N LYS A 240 -20.08 40.52 11.95
CA LYS A 240 -20.17 41.98 11.84
C LYS A 240 -18.93 42.46 11.09
N ASN A 241 -19.02 42.46 9.76
CA ASN A 241 -18.28 43.34 8.87
C ASN A 241 -18.97 43.26 7.50
N ASN A 242 -20.14 43.90 7.42
CA ASN A 242 -20.78 44.22 6.16
C ASN A 242 -21.75 45.37 6.42
N LYS A 243 -21.22 46.58 6.33
CA LYS A 243 -21.90 47.87 6.11
C LYS A 243 -20.83 48.93 6.25
N ASP A 244 -20.33 49.41 5.12
CA ASP A 244 -19.96 50.79 4.86
C ASP A 244 -19.21 50.81 3.53
N ASP A 245 -19.96 50.99 2.43
CA ASP A 245 -19.49 51.68 1.23
C ASP A 245 -20.70 51.92 0.31
N LYS A 246 -21.41 53.00 0.62
CA LYS A 246 -22.35 53.68 -0.26
C LYS A 246 -22.07 55.18 -0.14
N LYS A 247 -21.15 55.69 -0.94
CA LYS A 247 -21.20 57.05 -1.47
C LYS A 247 -20.33 57.22 -2.70
#